data_AF-A0A0G0KMU3-F1
#
_entry.id   AF-A0A0G0KMU3-F1
#
_cell.length_a   1.000
_cell.length_b   1.000
_cell.length_c   1.000
_cell.angle_alpha   90.00
_cell.angle_beta   90.00
_cell.angle_gamma   90.00
#
_symmetry.space_group_name_H-M   'P 1'
#
loop_
_entity.id
_entity.type
_entity.pdbx_description
1 polymer ?
#
loop_
_entity_poly.entity_id
_entity_poly.type
_entity_poly.pdbx_seq_one_letter_code
_entity_poly.pdbx_strand_id
1 'polypeptide(L)'
;MLKVTELGGENIHGFQLNIKWPNPYILWEYKQEHPDKIIVLQCSESALEAVSCNPTTLVEIAENYIGICDYLLIDPSGGLGKALNPRKGLEYLQQLNVRIDEMGFGIAGGLSPTTLEDLMGPIVKVYPNTSIDAEGRLRDGDDNLNVVVAKDFVSKAYALLQ
;
A
#
# COMPACT_ATOMS: atom_id res chain seq x y z
N MET A 1 12.24 11.90 7.62
CA MET A 1 11.08 11.71 8.52
C MET A 1 11.16 12.70 9.68
N LEU A 2 12.20 12.66 10.54
CA LEU A 2 12.40 13.62 11.65
C LEU A 2 12.08 15.08 11.31
N LYS A 3 12.74 15.65 10.28
CA LYS A 3 12.52 17.05 9.89
C LYS A 3 11.07 17.33 9.45
N VAL A 4 10.43 16.37 8.79
CA VAL A 4 9.03 16.51 8.35
C VAL A 4 8.10 16.44 9.56
N THR A 5 8.37 15.55 10.52
CA THR A 5 7.63 15.45 11.78
C THR A 5 7.74 16.74 12.58
N GLU A 6 8.92 17.35 12.67
CA GLU A 6 9.11 18.66 13.31
C GLU A 6 8.29 19.77 12.64
N LEU A 7 8.28 19.80 11.31
CA LEU A 7 7.61 20.85 10.54
C LEU A 7 6.08 20.69 10.54
N GLY A 8 5.60 19.45 10.45
CA GLY A 8 4.16 19.15 10.42
C GLY A 8 3.51 19.06 11.80
N GLY A 9 4.30 18.76 12.83
CA GLY A 9 3.84 18.60 14.20
C GLY A 9 2.70 17.59 14.32
N GLU A 10 1.64 17.98 15.03
CA GLU A 10 0.46 17.15 15.27
C GLU A 10 -0.40 16.89 14.01
N ASN A 11 -0.18 17.63 12.93
CA ASN A 11 -0.97 17.46 11.70
C ASN A 11 -0.50 16.29 10.82
N ILE A 12 0.66 15.69 11.15
CA ILE A 12 1.20 14.53 10.45
C ILE A 12 1.06 13.29 11.33
N HIS A 13 0.26 12.35 10.87
CA HIS A 13 -0.03 11.10 11.57
C HIS A 13 0.85 9.95 11.11
N GLY A 14 1.56 10.10 9.98
CA GLY A 14 2.36 9.02 9.44
C GLY A 14 3.05 9.34 8.13
N PHE A 15 3.72 8.33 7.59
CA PHE A 15 4.50 8.38 6.36
C PHE A 15 4.17 7.19 5.48
N GLN A 16 4.01 7.44 4.19
CA GLN A 16 4.12 6.40 3.17
C GLN A 16 5.49 6.49 2.51
N LEU A 17 6.23 5.39 2.54
CA LEU A 17 7.59 5.31 2.02
C LEU A 17 7.58 4.61 0.66
N ASN A 18 7.61 5.41 -0.41
CA ASN A 18 7.84 4.92 -1.77
C ASN A 18 9.35 4.89 -2.07
N ILE A 19 10.08 4.08 -1.29
CA ILE A 19 11.53 3.88 -1.42
C ILE A 19 11.77 2.38 -1.44
N LYS A 20 12.62 1.92 -2.35
CA LYS A 20 12.99 0.51 -2.44
C LYS A 20 13.79 0.08 -1.21
N TRP A 21 13.21 -0.82 -0.41
CA TRP A 21 13.85 -1.53 0.70
C TRP A 21 14.75 -0.63 1.58
N PRO A 22 14.18 0.42 2.20
CA PRO A 22 14.95 1.34 3.04
C PRO A 22 15.58 0.60 4.23
N ASN A 23 16.71 1.10 4.75
CA ASN A 23 17.37 0.44 5.88
C ASN A 23 16.42 0.34 7.10
N PRO A 24 16.05 -0.88 7.54
CA PRO A 24 15.09 -1.07 8.62
C PRO A 24 15.59 -0.49 9.95
N TYR A 25 16.91 -0.45 10.19
CA TYR A 25 17.47 0.12 11.41
C TYR A 25 17.15 1.62 11.55
N ILE A 26 17.23 2.38 10.45
CA ILE A 26 16.91 3.82 10.46
C ILE A 26 15.41 4.03 10.73
N LEU A 27 14.55 3.18 10.17
CA LEU A 27 13.12 3.24 10.42
C LEU A 27 12.76 2.84 11.85
N TRP A 28 13.46 1.84 12.40
CA TRP A 28 13.32 1.40 13.78
C TRP A 28 13.67 2.53 14.75
N GLU A 29 14.82 3.19 14.58
CA GLU A 29 15.22 4.34 15.41
C GLU A 29 14.12 5.42 15.41
N TYR A 30 13.61 5.77 14.23
CA TYR A 30 12.51 6.73 14.11
C TYR A 30 11.22 6.25 14.82
N LYS A 31 10.83 4.98 14.66
CA LYS A 31 9.61 4.41 15.26
C LYS A 31 9.71 4.32 16.79
N GLN A 32 10.91 4.12 17.35
CA GLN A 32 11.11 4.15 18.81
C GLN A 32 10.87 5.54 19.40
N GLU A 33 11.30 6.60 18.71
CA GLU A 33 11.09 7.99 19.13
C GLU A 33 9.66 8.48 18.87
N HIS A 34 8.98 7.89 17.88
CA HIS A 34 7.66 8.29 17.41
C HIS A 34 6.71 7.08 17.24
N PRO A 35 6.38 6.36 18.33
CA PRO A 35 5.59 5.13 18.25
C PRO A 35 4.15 5.36 17.74
N ASP A 36 3.62 6.58 17.89
CA ASP A 36 2.30 6.99 17.41
C ASP A 36 2.21 7.15 15.89
N LYS A 37 3.36 7.27 15.20
CA LYS A 37 3.38 7.56 13.77
C LYS A 37 3.21 6.30 12.95
N ILE A 38 2.21 6.32 12.07
CA ILE A 38 1.97 5.23 11.11
C ILE A 38 3.05 5.25 10.03
N ILE A 39 3.61 4.09 9.71
CA ILE A 39 4.56 3.90 8.60
C ILE A 39 3.98 2.87 7.64
N VAL A 40 3.72 3.30 6.41
CA VAL A 40 3.31 2.46 5.29
C VAL A 40 4.52 2.24 4.39
N LEU A 41 4.99 1.00 4.27
CA LEU A 41 6.03 0.64 3.31
C LEU A 41 5.39 0.30 1.96
N GLN A 42 5.65 1.10 0.93
CA GLN A 42 5.13 0.83 -0.41
C GLN A 42 6.11 -0.05 -1.20
N CYS A 43 5.65 -1.23 -1.58
CA CYS A 43 6.33 -2.13 -2.50
C CYS A 43 5.98 -1.74 -3.93
N SER A 44 6.66 -0.72 -4.44
CA SER A 44 6.54 -0.28 -5.85
C SER A 44 7.07 -1.34 -6.82
N GLU A 45 6.82 -1.16 -8.12
CA GLU A 45 7.35 -2.04 -9.18
C GLU A 45 8.86 -2.30 -9.00
N SER A 46 9.65 -1.26 -8.75
CA SER A 46 11.10 -1.39 -8.54
C SER A 46 11.49 -2.22 -7.31
N ALA A 47 10.66 -2.22 -6.26
CA ALA A 47 10.88 -3.02 -5.06
C ALA A 47 10.49 -4.48 -5.32
N LEU A 48 9.37 -4.71 -5.99
CA LEU A 48 8.90 -6.03 -6.41
C LEU A 48 9.89 -6.69 -7.39
N GLU A 49 10.41 -5.95 -8.36
CA GLU A 49 11.44 -6.43 -9.29
C GLU A 49 12.73 -6.84 -8.57
N ALA A 50 13.13 -6.12 -7.53
CA ALA A 50 14.32 -6.46 -6.75
C ALA A 50 14.18 -7.79 -5.98
N VAL A 51 12.95 -8.26 -5.75
CA VAL A 51 12.65 -9.61 -5.25
C VAL A 51 12.21 -10.56 -6.36
N SER A 52 12.53 -10.24 -7.62
CA SER A 52 12.16 -11.00 -8.82
C SER A 52 10.66 -11.29 -8.92
N CYS A 53 9.83 -10.39 -8.40
CA CYS A 53 8.38 -10.54 -8.28
C CYS A 53 7.96 -11.84 -7.56
N ASN A 54 8.84 -12.42 -6.74
CA ASN A 54 8.62 -13.67 -6.02
C ASN A 54 7.89 -13.40 -4.69
N PRO A 55 6.68 -13.97 -4.48
CA PRO A 55 5.93 -13.75 -3.24
C PRO A 55 6.62 -14.26 -1.97
N THR A 56 7.36 -15.36 -2.04
CA THR A 56 8.10 -15.89 -0.89
C THR A 56 9.25 -14.96 -0.49
N THR A 57 10.04 -14.51 -1.47
CA THR A 57 11.14 -13.56 -1.22
C THR A 57 10.62 -12.19 -0.75
N LEU A 58 9.47 -11.74 -1.25
CA LEU A 58 8.81 -10.53 -0.76
C LEU A 58 8.59 -10.60 0.76
N VAL A 59 8.07 -11.72 1.25
CA VAL A 59 7.79 -11.90 2.68
C VAL A 59 9.07 -11.98 3.51
N GLU A 60 10.08 -12.70 3.04
CA GLU A 60 11.39 -12.77 3.73
C GLU A 60 12.01 -11.38 3.92
N ILE A 61 11.83 -10.48 2.96
CA ILE A 61 12.26 -9.09 3.11
C ILE A 61 11.32 -8.32 4.04
N ALA A 62 10.00 -8.47 3.88
CA ALA A 62 9.00 -7.78 4.68
C ALA A 62 9.12 -8.07 6.19
N GLU A 63 9.57 -9.28 6.57
CA GLU A 63 9.83 -9.67 7.96
C GLU A 63 10.81 -8.72 8.68
N ASN A 64 11.74 -8.08 7.96
CA ASN A 64 12.67 -7.11 8.54
C ASN A 64 11.99 -5.81 8.99
N TYR A 65 10.72 -5.61 8.68
CA TYR A 65 9.94 -4.41 9.01
C TYR A 65 8.83 -4.68 10.03
N ILE A 66 8.72 -5.91 10.56
CA ILE A 66 7.77 -6.25 11.62
C ILE A 66 8.07 -5.41 12.87
N GLY A 67 7.03 -4.83 13.46
CA GLY A 67 7.14 -3.93 14.61
C GLY A 67 7.74 -2.56 14.28
N ILE A 68 8.06 -2.29 13.00
CA ILE A 68 8.57 -1.02 12.51
C ILE A 68 7.52 -0.35 11.63
N CYS A 69 7.07 -1.05 10.58
CA CYS A 69 6.03 -0.59 9.68
C CYS A 69 4.66 -1.14 10.11
N ASP A 70 3.64 -0.30 10.07
CA ASP A 70 2.28 -0.67 10.44
C ASP A 70 1.52 -1.27 9.23
N TYR A 71 1.90 -0.85 8.01
CA TYR A 71 1.31 -1.37 6.78
C TYR A 71 2.36 -1.65 5.71
N LEU A 72 2.05 -2.62 4.84
CA LEU A 72 2.74 -2.83 3.57
C LEU A 72 1.75 -2.68 2.40
N LEU A 73 2.04 -1.75 1.50
CA LEU A 73 1.22 -1.44 0.33
C LEU A 73 1.85 -2.03 -0.93
N ILE A 74 1.18 -3.00 -1.58
CA ILE A 74 1.66 -3.60 -2.82
C ILE A 74 1.18 -2.75 -3.99
N ASP A 75 2.11 -2.13 -4.72
CA ASP A 75 1.82 -1.29 -5.88
C ASP A 75 2.64 -1.70 -7.10
N PRO A 76 2.18 -2.69 -7.87
CA PRO A 76 2.88 -3.16 -9.05
C PRO A 76 2.75 -2.20 -10.25
N SER A 77 1.95 -1.14 -10.14
CA SER A 77 1.65 -0.26 -11.27
C SER A 77 2.80 0.69 -11.61
N GLY A 78 3.65 1.02 -10.63
CA GLY A 78 4.83 1.87 -10.81
C GLY A 78 4.54 3.25 -11.42
N GLY A 79 3.29 3.71 -11.42
CA GLY A 79 2.86 4.90 -12.16
C GLY A 79 2.83 4.76 -13.70
N LEU A 80 3.16 3.58 -14.25
CA LEU A 80 3.22 3.31 -15.70
C LEU A 80 1.89 2.80 -16.29
N GLY A 81 0.82 2.76 -15.48
CA GLY A 81 -0.51 2.36 -15.94
C GLY A 81 -0.67 0.87 -16.23
N LYS A 82 0.28 0.02 -15.83
CA LYS A 82 0.09 -1.44 -15.85
C LYS A 82 -1.02 -1.81 -14.87
N ALA A 83 -2.06 -2.48 -15.38
CA ALA A 83 -3.15 -2.94 -14.54
C ALA A 83 -2.61 -3.96 -13.51
N LEU A 84 -3.00 -3.79 -12.25
CA LEU A 84 -2.84 -4.80 -11.22
C LEU A 84 -3.34 -6.15 -11.76
N ASN A 85 -2.56 -7.21 -11.60
CA ASN A 85 -3.03 -8.57 -11.83
C ASN A 85 -3.63 -9.09 -10.51
N PRO A 86 -4.96 -9.30 -10.40
CA PRO A 86 -5.59 -9.69 -9.13
C PRO A 86 -5.07 -11.01 -8.59
N ARG A 87 -4.76 -11.96 -9.48
CA ARG A 87 -4.17 -13.25 -9.08
C ARG A 87 -2.80 -13.05 -8.44
N LYS A 88 -1.96 -12.17 -9.00
CA LYS A 88 -0.64 -11.88 -8.44
C LYS A 88 -0.74 -11.14 -7.11
N GLY A 89 -1.65 -10.17 -7.01
CA GLY A 89 -1.97 -9.49 -5.74
C GLY A 89 -2.37 -10.50 -4.66
N LEU A 90 -3.25 -11.46 -5.01
CA LEU A 90 -3.67 -12.52 -4.09
C LEU A 90 -2.50 -13.43 -3.67
N GLU A 91 -1.60 -13.80 -4.58
CA GLU A 91 -0.41 -14.58 -4.25
C GLU A 91 0.49 -13.86 -3.23
N TYR A 92 0.71 -12.54 -3.40
CA TYR A 92 1.47 -11.75 -2.44
C TYR A 92 0.78 -11.68 -1.08
N LEU A 93 -0.51 -11.32 -1.06
CA LEU A 93 -1.28 -11.23 0.18
C LEU A 93 -1.33 -12.57 0.90
N GLN A 94 -1.46 -13.69 0.18
CA GLN A 94 -1.44 -15.01 0.77
C GLN A 94 -0.14 -15.30 1.50
N GLN A 95 1.02 -15.03 0.88
CA GLN A 95 2.29 -15.28 1.54
C GLN A 95 2.48 -14.35 2.75
N LEU A 96 2.09 -13.07 2.63
CA LEU A 96 2.19 -12.10 3.71
C LEU A 96 1.32 -12.49 4.91
N ASN A 97 0.03 -12.75 4.69
CA ASN A 97 -0.92 -13.12 5.76
C ASN A 97 -0.61 -14.47 6.43
N VAL A 98 0.18 -15.34 5.80
CA VAL A 98 0.60 -16.63 6.39
C VAL A 98 1.74 -16.44 7.41
N ARG A 99 2.58 -15.41 7.25
CA ARG A 99 3.82 -15.25 8.03
C ARG A 99 3.87 -13.98 8.89
N ILE A 100 3.04 -12.98 8.59
CA ILE A 100 3.08 -11.68 9.23
C ILE A 100 1.64 -11.33 9.65
N ASP A 101 1.38 -11.27 10.95
CA ASP A 101 0.07 -10.94 11.51
C ASP A 101 0.03 -9.55 12.17
N GLU A 102 1.19 -8.93 12.42
CA GLU A 102 1.30 -7.64 13.10
C GLU A 102 1.20 -6.43 12.15
N MET A 103 1.17 -6.66 10.83
CA MET A 103 1.08 -5.60 9.81
C MET A 103 -0.23 -5.67 9.04
N GLY A 104 -0.78 -4.50 8.69
CA GLY A 104 -1.85 -4.41 7.72
C GLY A 104 -1.32 -4.48 6.28
N PHE A 105 -2.15 -5.00 5.37
CA PHE A 105 -1.77 -5.10 3.95
C PHE A 105 -2.73 -4.31 3.08
N GLY A 106 -2.15 -3.59 2.11
CA GLY A 106 -2.87 -2.82 1.13
C GLY A 106 -2.51 -3.17 -0.30
N ILE A 107 -3.42 -2.87 -1.22
CA ILE A 107 -3.21 -2.99 -2.66
C ILE A 107 -3.45 -1.64 -3.33
N ALA A 108 -2.56 -1.25 -4.24
CA ALA A 108 -2.73 -0.11 -5.12
C ALA A 108 -2.60 -0.52 -6.61
N GLY A 109 -2.79 0.46 -7.49
CA GLY A 109 -2.49 0.34 -8.90
C GLY A 109 -3.72 0.19 -9.79
N GLY A 110 -4.05 1.27 -10.50
CA GLY A 110 -5.17 1.28 -11.46
C GLY A 110 -6.55 1.14 -10.82
N LEU A 111 -6.70 1.41 -9.53
CA LEU A 111 -8.01 1.40 -8.88
C LEU A 111 -8.84 2.63 -9.29
N SER A 112 -10.10 2.39 -9.63
CA SER A 112 -11.07 3.41 -10.07
C SER A 112 -12.49 2.86 -9.92
N PRO A 113 -13.54 3.70 -10.01
CA PRO A 113 -14.91 3.23 -9.87
C PRO A 113 -15.34 2.17 -10.91
N THR A 114 -14.64 2.09 -12.05
CA THR A 114 -14.95 1.14 -13.14
C THR A 114 -14.07 -0.11 -13.13
N THR A 115 -13.00 -0.12 -12.33
CA THR A 115 -12.05 -1.26 -12.27
C THR A 115 -11.93 -1.88 -10.89
N LEU A 116 -12.52 -1.25 -9.88
CA LEU A 116 -12.45 -1.69 -8.49
C LEU A 116 -13.00 -3.12 -8.29
N GLU A 117 -14.20 -3.42 -8.81
CA GLU A 117 -14.82 -4.74 -8.64
C GLU A 117 -13.96 -5.86 -9.26
N ASP A 118 -13.51 -5.66 -10.50
CA ASP A 118 -12.70 -6.66 -11.22
C ASP A 118 -11.35 -6.90 -10.55
N LEU A 119 -10.74 -5.83 -10.01
CA LEU A 119 -9.41 -5.89 -9.41
C LEU A 119 -9.44 -6.38 -7.97
N MET A 120 -10.35 -5.85 -7.15
CA MET A 120 -10.41 -6.10 -5.72
C MET A 120 -11.42 -7.18 -5.33
N GLY A 121 -12.47 -7.43 -6.11
CA GLY A 121 -13.50 -8.43 -5.81
C GLY A 121 -12.95 -9.82 -5.49
N PRO A 122 -12.01 -10.37 -6.27
CA PRO A 122 -11.35 -11.64 -5.93
C PRO A 122 -10.50 -11.58 -4.65
N ILE A 123 -9.89 -10.43 -4.35
CA ILE A 123 -8.99 -10.23 -3.21
C ILE A 123 -9.79 -10.11 -1.92
N VAL A 124 -10.80 -9.25 -1.88
CA VAL A 124 -11.59 -8.97 -0.66
C VAL A 124 -12.41 -10.17 -0.20
N LYS A 125 -12.79 -11.06 -1.12
CA LYS A 125 -13.44 -12.35 -0.78
C LYS A 125 -12.57 -13.25 0.09
N VAL A 126 -11.24 -13.14 -0.03
CA VAL A 126 -10.28 -13.96 0.73
C VAL A 126 -9.68 -13.17 1.88
N TYR A 127 -9.37 -11.89 1.66
CA TYR A 127 -8.73 -10.99 2.62
C TYR A 127 -9.57 -9.71 2.77
N PRO A 128 -10.70 -9.75 3.49
CA PRO A 128 -11.65 -8.63 3.57
C PRO A 128 -11.09 -7.38 4.25
N ASN A 129 -10.07 -7.54 5.10
CA ASN A 129 -9.41 -6.43 5.80
C ASN A 129 -8.31 -5.74 4.95
N THR A 130 -8.17 -6.09 3.67
CA THR A 130 -7.17 -5.50 2.78
C THR A 130 -7.50 -4.03 2.53
N SER A 131 -6.56 -3.13 2.81
CA SER A 131 -6.72 -1.71 2.48
C SER A 131 -6.48 -1.44 0.98
N ILE A 132 -6.96 -0.30 0.49
CA ILE A 132 -6.80 0.09 -0.92
C ILE A 132 -6.25 1.51 -1.04
N ASP A 133 -5.48 1.76 -2.09
CA ASP A 133 -4.97 3.08 -2.45
C ASP A 133 -5.20 3.38 -3.95
N ALA A 134 -5.61 4.61 -4.25
CA ALA A 134 -5.99 5.04 -5.59
C ALA A 134 -5.66 6.51 -5.82
N GLU A 135 -4.96 6.79 -6.91
CA GLU A 135 -4.60 8.16 -7.29
C GLU A 135 -4.88 8.44 -8.76
N GLY A 136 -4.08 7.89 -9.69
CA GLY A 136 -4.04 8.36 -11.07
C GLY A 136 -5.36 8.31 -11.85
N ARG A 137 -6.26 7.36 -11.53
CA ARG A 137 -7.59 7.26 -12.18
C ARG A 137 -8.67 8.10 -11.52
N LEU A 138 -8.34 8.84 -10.47
CA LEU A 138 -9.23 9.77 -9.77
C LEU A 138 -8.93 11.23 -10.14
N ARG A 139 -7.94 11.48 -10.99
CA ARG A 139 -7.51 12.81 -11.43
C ARG A 139 -7.98 13.13 -12.85
N ASP A 140 -8.07 14.42 -13.17
CA ASP A 140 -8.31 14.90 -14.54
C ASP A 140 -7.00 15.08 -15.33
N GLY A 141 -7.11 15.63 -16.55
CA GLY A 141 -5.96 15.84 -17.44
C GLY A 141 -4.96 16.88 -16.93
N ASP A 142 -5.35 17.71 -15.96
CA ASP A 142 -4.53 18.76 -15.35
C ASP A 142 -4.00 18.34 -13.97
N ASP A 143 -4.06 17.03 -13.66
CA ASP A 143 -3.64 16.43 -12.39
C ASP A 143 -4.48 16.87 -11.17
N ASN A 144 -5.63 17.52 -11.37
CA ASN A 144 -6.52 17.86 -10.27
C ASN A 144 -7.37 16.66 -9.87
N LEU A 145 -7.68 16.54 -8.57
CA LEU A 145 -8.62 15.53 -8.09
C LEU A 145 -10.02 15.76 -8.71
N ASN A 146 -10.51 14.80 -9.47
CA ASN A 146 -11.89 14.81 -9.93
C ASN A 146 -12.80 14.33 -8.80
N VAL A 147 -13.39 15.29 -8.07
CA VAL A 147 -14.22 15.04 -6.89
C VAL A 147 -15.42 14.12 -7.18
N VAL A 148 -16.00 14.19 -8.38
CA VAL A 148 -17.13 13.32 -8.76
C VAL A 148 -16.67 11.87 -8.87
N VAL A 149 -15.54 11.63 -9.53
CA VAL A 149 -14.96 10.29 -9.68
C VAL A 149 -14.49 9.75 -8.32
N ALA A 150 -13.85 10.58 -7.49
CA ALA A 150 -13.42 10.20 -6.15
C ALA A 150 -14.59 9.81 -5.24
N LYS A 151 -15.73 10.53 -5.30
CA LYS A 151 -16.94 10.18 -4.54
C LYS A 151 -17.54 8.84 -4.98
N ASP A 152 -17.60 8.59 -6.29
CA ASP A 152 -18.05 7.29 -6.81
C ASP A 152 -17.11 6.16 -6.37
N PHE A 153 -15.79 6.42 -6.39
CA PHE A 153 -14.78 5.46 -5.93
C PHE A 153 -14.98 5.10 -4.46
N VAL A 154 -15.08 6.08 -3.56
CA VAL A 154 -15.29 5.84 -2.13
C VAL A 154 -16.61 5.10 -1.88
N SER A 155 -17.69 5.46 -2.59
CA SER A 155 -18.99 4.80 -2.42
C SER A 155 -18.93 3.32 -2.81
N LYS A 156 -18.27 3.00 -3.92
CA LYS A 156 -18.09 1.61 -4.37
C LYS A 156 -17.11 0.83 -3.52
N ALA A 157 -16.01 1.46 -3.09
CA ALA A 157 -15.05 0.87 -2.16
C ALA A 157 -15.72 0.51 -0.84
N TYR A 158 -16.55 1.40 -0.30
CA TYR A 158 -17.30 1.14 0.90
C TYR A 158 -18.26 -0.04 0.74
N ALA A 159 -18.97 -0.14 -0.39
CA ALA A 159 -19.86 -1.26 -0.66
C ALA A 159 -19.13 -2.60 -0.86
N LEU A 160 -17.91 -2.57 -1.40
CA LEU A 160 -17.11 -3.77 -1.67
C LEU A 160 -16.36 -4.30 -0.43
N LEU A 161 -15.98 -3.41 0.49
CA LEU A 161 -15.15 -3.72 1.66
C LEU A 161 -15.96 -3.94 2.96
N GLN A 162 -17.29 -4.05 2.89
CA GLN A 162 -18.13 -4.50 4.03
C GLN A 162 -18.11 -6.02 4.17
#